data_AF-A0A9K3LZD0-F1
#
_entry.id   AF-A0A9K3LZD0-F1
#
_cell.length_a   1.000
_cell.length_b   1.000
_cell.length_c   1.000
_cell.angle_alpha   90.00
_cell.angle_beta   90.00
_cell.angle_gamma   90.00
#
_symmetry.space_group_name_H-M   'P 1'
#
loop_
_entity.id
_entity.type
_entity.pdbx_description
1 polymer ?
#
loop_
_entity_poly.entity_id
_entity_poly.type
_entity_poly.pdbx_seq_one_letter_code
_entity_poly.pdbx_strand_id
1 'polypeptide(L)'
;MLSSTAFSTSELVSKRWTHQSTLLSMPATSTETIDESEKRCLSRRSLLFKGIAATASISAALITSTTTHITPAQAASADSLDLDSYLYKIVRVREATQQERRLIQTGKFKDIQRANVKLAVKFMVQNYRLADCVVGASAYLKGGNTAQMKAIDVGQTAVQNLQTILEYFDTSDVENIKVTSSGLGGKEELVLKGLEAAQLKLDEFLGFFDDSTVAKIKAKVQEENELNVKEFDRSLGDIINLPPPS
;
A
#
# COMPACT_ATOMS: atom_id res chain seq x y z
N MET A 1 -36.82 44.56 40.73
CA MET A 1 -35.75 44.39 41.72
C MET A 1 -34.62 43.60 41.08
N LEU A 2 -33.39 44.10 41.23
CA LEU A 2 -32.18 43.81 40.45
C LEU A 2 -31.31 42.69 41.06
N SER A 3 -30.67 41.88 40.21
CA SER A 3 -29.37 41.18 40.39
C SER A 3 -29.21 40.20 39.23
N SER A 4 -28.37 40.37 38.20
CA SER A 4 -26.96 40.79 38.07
C SER A 4 -25.97 39.89 38.81
N THR A 5 -25.43 38.89 38.11
CA THR A 5 -24.11 38.30 38.38
C THR A 5 -23.39 38.03 37.07
N ALA A 6 -22.18 38.57 36.97
CA ALA A 6 -21.32 38.61 35.81
C ALA A 6 -20.50 37.31 35.67
N PHE A 7 -20.32 36.86 34.43
CA PHE A 7 -19.42 35.75 34.08
C PHE A 7 -18.07 36.32 33.62
N SER A 8 -17.00 35.86 34.25
CA SER A 8 -15.64 36.37 34.11
C SER A 8 -14.90 35.69 32.94
N THR A 9 -14.36 36.52 32.05
CA THR A 9 -13.44 36.17 30.96
C THR A 9 -12.05 35.86 31.51
N SER A 10 -11.47 34.73 31.12
CA SER A 10 -10.03 34.45 31.30
C SER A 10 -9.32 34.42 29.95
N GLU A 11 -8.31 35.27 29.86
CA GLU A 11 -7.37 35.43 28.77
C GLU A 11 -6.52 34.17 28.56
N LEU A 12 -6.31 33.77 27.31
CA LEU A 12 -5.22 32.86 26.94
C LEU A 12 -4.24 33.56 26.00
N VAL A 13 -3.03 33.65 26.54
CA VAL A 13 -1.87 34.40 26.12
C VAL A 13 -1.29 33.89 24.80
N SER A 14 -1.09 34.84 23.90
CA SER A 14 -0.37 34.73 22.62
C SER A 14 1.11 34.35 22.85
N LYS A 15 1.54 33.20 22.32
CA LYS A 15 2.96 32.82 22.24
C LYS A 15 3.52 33.22 20.86
N ARG A 16 4.19 34.38 20.86
CA ARG A 16 4.97 34.95 19.75
C ARG A 16 6.28 34.16 19.59
N TRP A 17 6.45 33.48 18.47
CA TRP A 17 7.72 32.85 18.10
C TRP A 17 8.63 33.91 17.46
N THR A 18 9.72 34.24 18.13
CA THR A 18 10.84 35.04 17.58
C THR A 18 11.83 34.12 16.88
N HIS A 19 11.91 34.24 15.55
CA HIS A 19 13.00 33.67 14.76
C HIS A 19 14.27 34.49 14.96
N GLN A 20 15.24 33.96 15.68
CA GLN A 20 16.59 34.50 15.76
C GLN A 20 17.44 33.79 14.69
N SER A 21 17.65 34.49 13.57
CA SER A 21 18.59 34.07 12.52
C SER A 21 20.01 34.21 13.05
N THR A 22 20.68 33.09 13.27
CA THR A 22 22.13 33.07 13.51
C THR A 22 22.80 32.62 12.23
N LEU A 23 23.35 33.59 11.51
CA LEU A 23 24.27 33.42 10.39
C LEU A 23 25.53 32.74 10.91
N LEU A 24 25.77 31.49 10.50
CA LEU A 24 27.04 30.81 10.69
C LEU A 24 27.67 30.54 9.33
N SER A 25 28.80 31.22 9.18
CA SER A 25 29.85 31.10 8.17
C SER A 25 30.17 29.66 7.77
N MET A 26 30.29 29.40 6.47
CA MET A 26 30.99 28.24 5.92
C MET A 26 32.10 28.70 4.99
N PRO A 27 33.36 28.25 5.17
CA PRO A 27 34.39 28.38 4.17
C PRO A 27 34.63 27.07 3.39
N ALA A 28 35.12 27.29 2.17
CA ALA A 28 36.03 26.47 1.37
C ALA A 28 35.50 25.20 0.67
N THR A 29 35.17 25.42 -0.60
CA THR A 29 35.68 24.71 -1.79
C THR A 29 36.84 23.74 -1.54
N SER A 30 36.69 22.48 -1.96
CA SER A 30 37.78 21.63 -2.43
C SER A 30 37.23 20.63 -3.43
N THR A 31 37.63 20.86 -4.67
CA THR A 31 37.60 19.99 -5.84
C THR A 31 38.45 18.75 -5.60
N GLU A 32 37.91 17.55 -5.78
CA GLU A 32 38.71 16.38 -6.15
C GLU A 32 37.95 15.49 -7.14
N THR A 33 38.72 15.10 -8.14
CA THR A 33 38.38 14.39 -9.38
C THR A 33 38.61 12.89 -9.24
N ILE A 34 37.72 12.12 -9.86
CA ILE A 34 37.92 10.83 -10.57
C ILE A 34 38.59 9.69 -9.78
N ASP A 35 37.84 8.62 -9.53
CA ASP A 35 38.33 7.29 -9.93
C ASP A 35 37.18 6.38 -10.40
N GLU A 36 37.38 5.86 -11.60
CA GLU A 36 36.50 5.04 -12.40
C GLU A 36 36.96 3.59 -12.18
N SER A 37 36.26 2.83 -11.34
CA SER A 37 36.51 1.40 -11.19
C SER A 37 35.27 0.59 -11.51
N GLU A 38 35.13 0.29 -12.80
CA GLU A 38 34.36 -0.83 -13.32
C GLU A 38 34.63 -2.12 -12.53
N LYS A 39 33.62 -2.64 -11.84
CA LYS A 39 33.53 -4.07 -11.56
C LYS A 39 32.17 -4.59 -12.01
N ARG A 40 32.22 -5.14 -13.21
CA ARG A 40 31.35 -6.14 -13.81
C ARG A 40 30.59 -6.96 -12.77
N CYS A 41 29.26 -6.91 -12.84
CA CYS A 41 28.43 -8.04 -12.50
C CYS A 41 27.52 -8.32 -13.70
N LEU A 42 28.08 -9.08 -14.65
CA LEU A 42 27.32 -9.75 -15.68
C LEU A 42 26.54 -10.91 -15.06
N SER A 43 25.35 -11.17 -15.60
CA SER A 43 24.64 -12.46 -15.63
C SER A 43 23.29 -12.50 -14.89
N ARG A 44 22.23 -12.59 -15.72
CA ARG A 44 21.04 -13.49 -15.59
C ARG A 44 19.83 -13.06 -16.45
N ARG A 45 19.94 -12.04 -17.31
CA ARG A 45 18.85 -11.64 -18.23
C ARG A 45 19.30 -11.38 -19.67
N SER A 46 20.15 -12.25 -20.21
CA SER A 46 20.26 -12.41 -21.67
C SER A 46 20.18 -13.91 -21.95
N LEU A 47 19.05 -14.34 -22.53
CA LEU A 47 18.80 -15.63 -23.19
C LEU A 47 17.29 -15.88 -23.12
N LEU A 48 16.51 -15.21 -23.98
CA LEU A 48 15.19 -15.70 -24.47
C LEU A 48 14.55 -14.76 -25.50
N PHE A 49 15.33 -14.16 -26.40
CA PHE A 49 14.77 -13.50 -27.59
C PHE A 49 15.71 -13.67 -28.78
N LYS A 50 15.67 -14.86 -29.40
CA LYS A 50 16.14 -15.09 -30.78
C LYS A 50 15.33 -16.23 -31.41
N GLY A 51 14.77 -15.94 -32.59
CA GLY A 51 14.07 -16.87 -33.49
C GLY A 51 12.55 -16.74 -33.36
N ILE A 52 11.76 -16.50 -34.41
CA ILE A 52 11.90 -16.98 -35.79
C ILE A 52 11.39 -15.92 -36.79
N ALA A 53 12.03 -15.93 -37.95
CA ALA A 53 11.84 -15.08 -39.10
C ALA A 53 10.51 -15.29 -39.83
N ALA A 54 10.16 -14.29 -40.63
CA ALA A 54 9.04 -14.26 -41.56
C ALA A 54 9.11 -15.37 -42.62
N THR A 55 7.94 -15.96 -42.93
CA THR A 55 7.61 -16.47 -44.27
C THR A 55 6.10 -16.31 -44.49
N ALA A 56 5.76 -15.47 -45.46
CA ALA A 56 4.45 -15.44 -46.09
C ALA A 56 4.31 -16.64 -47.03
N SER A 57 3.18 -17.35 -46.96
CA SER A 57 2.75 -18.28 -48.00
C SER A 57 1.23 -18.41 -47.96
N ILE A 58 0.61 -17.96 -49.04
CA ILE A 58 -0.80 -18.12 -49.39
C ILE A 58 -1.04 -19.60 -49.68
N SER A 59 -2.03 -20.21 -49.03
CA SER A 59 -2.64 -21.47 -49.47
C SER A 59 -4.07 -21.56 -48.94
N ALA A 60 -5.02 -21.47 -49.86
CA ALA A 60 -6.41 -21.81 -49.64
C ALA A 60 -6.52 -23.34 -49.53
N ALA A 61 -7.01 -23.82 -48.39
CA ALA A 61 -7.44 -25.21 -48.23
C ALA A 61 -8.75 -25.21 -47.42
N LEU A 62 -9.82 -25.73 -48.04
CA LEU A 62 -11.06 -26.10 -47.38
C LEU A 62 -10.72 -27.11 -46.28
N ILE A 63 -11.03 -26.80 -45.02
CA ILE A 63 -10.96 -27.75 -43.92
C ILE A 63 -12.36 -27.88 -43.32
N THR A 64 -12.87 -29.10 -43.48
CA THR A 64 -14.09 -29.67 -42.95
C THR A 64 -14.14 -29.50 -41.42
N SER A 65 -15.24 -28.93 -40.92
CA SER A 65 -15.48 -28.69 -39.49
C SER A 65 -15.67 -30.00 -38.73
N THR A 66 -14.58 -30.61 -38.25
CA THR A 66 -14.65 -31.60 -37.18
C THR A 66 -14.73 -30.86 -35.84
N THR A 67 -15.91 -30.94 -35.21
CA THR A 67 -16.18 -30.55 -33.82
C THR A 67 -15.28 -31.36 -32.87
N THR A 68 -14.06 -30.87 -32.66
CA THR A 68 -13.21 -31.29 -31.56
C THR A 68 -13.66 -30.54 -30.32
N HIS A 69 -14.20 -31.26 -29.34
CA HIS A 69 -14.42 -30.76 -28.00
C HIS A 69 -13.06 -30.42 -27.39
N ILE A 70 -12.64 -29.16 -27.57
CA ILE A 70 -11.54 -28.56 -26.83
C ILE A 70 -12.02 -28.48 -25.38
N THR A 71 -11.66 -29.47 -24.58
CA THR A 71 -11.75 -29.35 -23.13
C THR A 71 -10.81 -28.20 -22.74
N PRO A 72 -11.31 -27.15 -22.06
CA PRO A 72 -10.45 -26.05 -21.67
C PRO A 72 -9.35 -26.63 -20.79
N ALA A 73 -8.10 -26.44 -21.21
CA ALA A 73 -6.94 -26.75 -20.40
C ALA A 73 -7.09 -25.98 -19.09
N GLN A 74 -7.37 -26.69 -18.00
CA GLN A 74 -7.28 -26.15 -16.65
C GLN A 74 -5.83 -25.74 -16.46
N ALA A 75 -5.58 -24.43 -16.61
CA ALA A 75 -4.34 -23.79 -16.22
C ALA A 75 -4.01 -24.25 -14.80
N ALA A 76 -2.73 -24.60 -14.60
CA ALA A 76 -2.14 -25.09 -13.36
C ALA A 76 -2.93 -24.64 -12.13
N SER A 77 -3.39 -25.63 -11.34
CA SER A 77 -4.11 -25.46 -10.08
C SER A 77 -3.60 -24.22 -9.36
N ALA A 78 -4.35 -23.12 -9.46
CA ALA A 78 -4.14 -21.97 -8.61
C ALA A 78 -4.23 -22.52 -7.20
N ASP A 79 -3.12 -22.48 -6.45
CA ASP A 79 -3.08 -22.89 -5.05
C ASP A 79 -4.31 -22.28 -4.39
N SER A 80 -5.31 -23.12 -4.10
CA SER A 80 -6.55 -22.66 -3.51
C SER A 80 -6.19 -22.29 -2.09
N LEU A 81 -5.84 -21.01 -1.91
CA LEU A 81 -5.44 -20.51 -0.61
C LEU A 81 -6.62 -20.68 0.34
N ASP A 82 -6.33 -21.14 1.55
CA ASP A 82 -7.34 -21.25 2.60
C ASP A 82 -7.87 -19.85 2.96
N LEU A 83 -9.09 -19.81 3.49
CA LEU A 83 -9.73 -18.58 3.98
C LEU A 83 -8.80 -17.78 4.90
N ASP A 84 -8.12 -18.45 5.84
CA ASP A 84 -7.15 -17.85 6.76
C ASP A 84 -6.04 -17.11 6.01
N SER A 85 -5.57 -17.65 4.88
CA SER A 85 -4.53 -17.00 4.07
C SER A 85 -5.04 -15.76 3.34
N TYR A 86 -6.28 -15.75 2.87
CA TYR A 86 -6.87 -14.56 2.25
C TYR A 86 -7.10 -13.46 3.29
N LEU A 87 -7.74 -13.80 4.41
CA LEU A 87 -8.01 -12.85 5.49
C LEU A 87 -6.71 -12.29 6.06
N TYR A 88 -5.66 -13.10 6.21
CA TYR A 88 -4.34 -12.63 6.65
C TYR A 88 -3.80 -11.53 5.74
N LYS A 89 -3.82 -11.72 4.42
CA LYS A 89 -3.35 -10.70 3.46
C LYS A 89 -4.19 -9.43 3.52
N ILE A 90 -5.52 -9.56 3.67
CA ILE A 90 -6.44 -8.43 3.80
C ILE A 90 -6.16 -7.63 5.08
N VAL A 91 -5.99 -8.31 6.22
CA VAL A 91 -5.66 -7.66 7.50
C VAL A 91 -4.29 -6.95 7.41
N ARG A 92 -3.30 -7.56 6.74
CA ARG A 92 -2.00 -6.91 6.49
C ARG A 92 -2.11 -5.64 5.66
N VAL A 93 -2.94 -5.63 4.61
CA VAL A 93 -3.18 -4.40 3.83
C VAL A 93 -3.89 -3.34 4.69
N ARG A 94 -4.89 -3.74 5.49
CA ARG A 94 -5.60 -2.85 6.42
C ARG A 94 -4.66 -2.21 7.45
N GLU A 95 -3.68 -2.97 7.94
CA GLU A 95 -2.65 -2.42 8.83
C GLU A 95 -1.71 -1.47 8.08
N ALA A 96 -1.27 -1.86 6.88
CA ALA A 96 -0.38 -1.06 6.05
C ALA A 96 -0.99 0.30 5.69
N THR A 97 -2.30 0.39 5.42
CA THR A 97 -2.97 1.69 5.18
C THR A 97 -2.93 2.59 6.42
N GLN A 98 -3.13 2.04 7.61
CA GLN A 98 -3.03 2.79 8.87
C GLN A 98 -1.60 3.28 9.14
N GLN A 99 -0.62 2.41 8.90
CA GLN A 99 0.81 2.73 9.02
C GLN A 99 1.20 3.87 8.06
N GLU A 100 0.80 3.77 6.79
CA GLU A 100 1.10 4.79 5.77
C GLU A 100 0.45 6.15 6.11
N ARG A 101 -0.79 6.15 6.57
CA ARG A 101 -1.46 7.38 7.05
C ARG A 101 -0.66 8.08 8.13
N ARG A 102 -0.16 7.33 9.12
CA ARG A 102 0.65 7.88 10.22
C ARG A 102 1.97 8.42 9.72
N LEU A 103 2.64 7.72 8.80
CA LEU A 103 3.89 8.19 8.22
C LEU A 103 3.70 9.53 7.50
N ILE A 104 2.65 9.64 6.68
CA ILE A 104 2.30 10.89 6.00
C ILE A 104 1.98 12.01 7.00
N GLN A 105 1.15 11.74 8.01
CA GLN A 105 0.74 12.75 9.01
C GLN A 105 1.90 13.24 9.88
N THR A 106 2.78 12.32 10.28
CA THR A 106 3.90 12.65 11.16
C THR A 106 5.09 13.25 10.41
N GLY A 107 5.20 12.98 9.10
CA GLY A 107 6.36 13.36 8.30
C GLY A 107 7.64 12.62 8.71
N LYS A 108 7.58 11.64 9.62
CA LYS A 108 8.75 10.94 10.14
C LYS A 108 9.03 9.74 9.25
N PHE A 109 9.85 9.94 8.23
CA PHE A 109 10.36 8.87 7.39
C PHE A 109 11.77 8.50 7.83
N LYS A 110 12.00 7.20 8.09
CA LYS A 110 13.36 6.72 8.42
C LYS A 110 14.32 6.98 7.25
N ASP A 111 13.86 6.69 6.03
CA ASP A 111 14.65 6.73 4.82
C ASP A 111 13.84 7.38 3.69
N ILE A 112 14.51 8.10 2.78
CA ILE A 112 13.90 8.77 1.62
C ILE A 112 13.05 7.79 0.77
N GLN A 113 13.46 6.52 0.69
CA GLN A 113 12.73 5.50 -0.08
C GLN A 113 11.41 5.09 0.57
N ARG A 114 11.32 5.12 1.92
CA ARG A 114 10.05 4.92 2.64
C ARG A 114 9.09 6.08 2.47
N ALA A 115 9.57 7.21 1.95
CA ALA A 115 8.75 8.36 1.63
C ALA A 115 8.06 8.23 0.25
N ASN A 116 8.18 7.09 -0.45
CA ASN A 116 7.49 6.86 -1.71
C ASN A 116 6.12 6.20 -1.48
N VAL A 117 5.12 7.05 -1.18
CA VAL A 117 3.73 6.63 -0.93
C VAL A 117 3.15 5.81 -2.09
N LYS A 118 3.45 6.20 -3.33
CA LYS A 118 2.99 5.50 -4.54
C LYS A 118 3.45 4.04 -4.54
N LEU A 119 4.73 3.81 -4.20
CA LEU A 119 5.29 2.46 -4.12
C LEU A 119 4.65 1.65 -2.98
N ALA A 120 4.41 2.27 -1.81
CA ALA A 120 3.74 1.62 -0.70
C ALA A 120 2.32 1.15 -1.09
N VAL A 121 1.52 2.03 -1.69
CA VAL A 121 0.16 1.69 -2.16
C VAL A 121 0.20 0.62 -3.26
N LYS A 122 1.16 0.71 -4.18
CA LYS A 122 1.36 -0.32 -5.22
C LYS A 122 1.64 -1.69 -4.60
N PHE A 123 2.47 -1.77 -3.57
CA PHE A 123 2.73 -3.01 -2.84
C PHE A 123 1.50 -3.52 -2.09
N MET A 124 0.69 -2.64 -1.49
CA MET A 124 -0.58 -3.03 -0.86
C MET A 124 -1.51 -3.74 -1.85
N VAL A 125 -1.64 -3.22 -3.08
CA VAL A 125 -2.54 -3.81 -4.08
C VAL A 125 -1.93 -5.05 -4.74
N GLN A 126 -0.68 -4.95 -5.22
CA GLN A 126 -0.08 -5.95 -6.09
C GLN A 126 0.55 -7.12 -5.31
N ASN A 127 1.36 -6.85 -4.27
CA ASN A 127 2.09 -7.92 -3.57
C ASN A 127 1.15 -8.78 -2.73
N TYR A 128 0.12 -8.17 -2.14
CA TYR A 128 -0.92 -8.91 -1.42
C TYR A 128 -2.01 -9.47 -2.34
N ARG A 129 -2.00 -9.13 -3.64
CA ARG A 129 -3.07 -9.49 -4.59
C ARG A 129 -4.45 -9.19 -4.01
N LEU A 130 -4.65 -7.96 -3.52
CA LEU A 130 -5.80 -7.62 -2.68
C LEU A 130 -7.14 -7.96 -3.37
N ALA A 131 -7.28 -7.65 -4.66
CA ALA A 131 -8.48 -7.96 -5.43
C ALA A 131 -8.79 -9.47 -5.46
N ASP A 132 -7.78 -10.30 -5.72
CA ASP A 132 -7.93 -11.77 -5.73
C ASP A 132 -8.27 -12.29 -4.34
N CYS A 133 -7.67 -11.71 -3.28
CA CYS A 133 -7.97 -12.11 -1.91
C CYS A 133 -9.40 -11.77 -1.50
N VAL A 134 -9.92 -10.62 -1.93
CA VAL A 134 -11.32 -10.24 -1.69
C VAL A 134 -12.26 -11.27 -2.34
N VAL A 135 -12.06 -11.59 -3.62
CA VAL A 135 -12.88 -12.57 -4.33
C VAL A 135 -12.75 -13.96 -3.72
N GLY A 136 -11.51 -14.39 -3.43
CA GLY A 136 -11.21 -15.68 -2.82
C GLY A 136 -11.84 -15.86 -1.44
N ALA A 137 -11.70 -14.86 -0.55
CA ALA A 137 -12.34 -14.90 0.77
C ALA A 137 -13.87 -14.90 0.67
N SER A 138 -14.44 -14.11 -0.25
CA SER A 138 -15.89 -14.01 -0.42
C SER A 138 -16.51 -15.34 -0.81
N ALA A 139 -15.81 -16.20 -1.55
CA ALA A 139 -16.28 -17.53 -1.92
C ALA A 139 -16.60 -18.44 -0.71
N TYR A 140 -16.03 -18.17 0.46
CA TYR A 140 -16.26 -18.94 1.70
C TYR A 140 -17.50 -18.50 2.49
N LEU A 141 -18.19 -17.43 2.06
CA LEU A 141 -19.36 -16.91 2.79
C LEU A 141 -20.58 -17.84 2.68
N LYS A 142 -21.14 -18.19 3.84
CA LYS A 142 -22.35 -19.01 3.99
C LYS A 142 -23.61 -18.13 3.85
N GLY A 143 -23.84 -17.58 2.67
CA GLY A 143 -25.03 -16.76 2.38
C GLY A 143 -25.50 -16.83 0.94
N GLY A 144 -24.98 -17.80 0.17
CA GLY A 144 -25.18 -17.91 -1.26
C GLY A 144 -24.65 -16.70 -2.02
N ASN A 145 -25.02 -16.60 -3.30
CA ASN A 145 -24.47 -15.59 -4.21
C ASN A 145 -24.70 -14.15 -3.72
N THR A 146 -25.82 -13.85 -3.05
CA THR A 146 -26.13 -12.48 -2.60
C THR A 146 -25.12 -11.95 -1.57
N ALA A 147 -24.77 -12.75 -0.57
CA ALA A 147 -23.78 -12.34 0.44
C ALA A 147 -22.38 -12.21 -0.17
N GLN A 148 -22.03 -13.13 -1.09
CA GLN A 148 -20.77 -13.11 -1.81
C GLN A 148 -20.62 -11.85 -2.67
N MET A 149 -21.62 -11.52 -3.48
CA MET A 149 -21.60 -10.32 -4.31
C MET A 149 -21.50 -9.04 -3.47
N LYS A 150 -22.26 -8.95 -2.37
CA LYS A 150 -22.20 -7.78 -1.48
C LYS A 150 -20.81 -7.61 -0.86
N ALA A 151 -20.18 -8.70 -0.41
CA ALA A 151 -18.82 -8.65 0.13
C ALA A 151 -17.79 -8.27 -0.96
N ILE A 152 -17.92 -8.83 -2.16
CA ILE A 152 -17.06 -8.47 -3.31
C ILE A 152 -17.19 -6.98 -3.62
N ASP A 153 -18.40 -6.42 -3.69
CA ASP A 153 -18.62 -5.01 -3.98
C ASP A 153 -17.93 -4.10 -2.94
N VAL A 154 -18.09 -4.41 -1.65
CA VAL A 154 -17.44 -3.67 -0.55
C VAL A 154 -15.91 -3.77 -0.64
N GLY A 155 -15.37 -4.98 -0.83
CA GLY A 155 -13.92 -5.20 -0.92
C GLY A 155 -13.30 -4.58 -2.18
N GLN A 156 -13.98 -4.64 -3.33
CA GLN A 156 -13.52 -4.00 -4.56
C GLN A 156 -13.57 -2.48 -4.45
N THR A 157 -14.49 -1.91 -3.68
CA THR A 157 -14.47 -0.47 -3.36
C THR A 157 -13.17 -0.08 -2.62
N ALA A 158 -12.66 -0.93 -1.73
CA ALA A 158 -11.37 -0.68 -1.08
C ALA A 158 -10.20 -0.72 -2.08
N VAL A 159 -10.20 -1.68 -3.02
CA VAL A 159 -9.21 -1.76 -4.09
C VAL A 159 -9.25 -0.52 -4.97
N GLN A 160 -10.45 -0.08 -5.37
CA GLN A 160 -10.66 1.12 -6.18
C GLN A 160 -10.14 2.36 -5.47
N ASN A 161 -10.42 2.54 -4.17
CA ASN A 161 -9.89 3.67 -3.40
C ASN A 161 -8.34 3.71 -3.44
N LEU A 162 -7.67 2.57 -3.37
CA LEU A 162 -6.20 2.49 -3.51
C LEU A 162 -5.73 2.74 -4.95
N GLN A 163 -6.44 2.26 -5.95
CA GLN A 163 -6.13 2.52 -7.37
C GLN A 163 -6.28 4.01 -7.72
N THR A 164 -7.31 4.68 -7.22
CA THR A 164 -7.51 6.13 -7.38
C THR A 164 -6.30 6.92 -6.86
N ILE A 165 -5.69 6.49 -5.75
CA ILE A 165 -4.45 7.10 -5.25
C ILE A 165 -3.32 6.93 -6.27
N LEU A 166 -3.16 5.74 -6.85
CA LEU A 166 -2.11 5.45 -7.85
C LEU A 166 -2.30 6.26 -9.13
N GLU A 167 -3.53 6.32 -9.66
CA GLU A 167 -3.88 7.11 -10.85
C GLU A 167 -3.60 8.60 -10.63
N TYR A 168 -3.92 9.11 -9.44
CA TYR A 168 -3.67 10.50 -9.10
C TYR A 168 -2.18 10.84 -8.97
N PHE A 169 -1.33 9.83 -8.71
CA PHE A 169 0.12 9.96 -8.77
C PHE A 169 0.70 9.76 -10.18
N ASP A 170 0.06 8.97 -11.04
CA ASP A 170 0.51 8.75 -12.44
C ASP A 170 0.28 9.99 -13.33
N THR A 171 -0.73 10.81 -13.05
CA THR A 171 -1.00 12.07 -13.79
C THR A 171 0.00 13.20 -13.50
N SER A 172 0.86 13.02 -12.50
CA SER A 172 1.95 13.95 -12.17
C SER A 172 3.27 13.22 -12.41
N ASP A 173 4.06 13.66 -13.39
CA ASP A 173 5.39 13.14 -13.75
C ASP A 173 6.42 13.26 -12.60
N VAL A 174 6.18 12.54 -11.51
CA VAL A 174 7.02 12.54 -10.32
C VAL A 174 7.20 11.08 -9.93
N GLU A 175 8.14 10.41 -10.61
CA GLU A 175 8.51 9.02 -10.30
C GLU A 175 9.13 8.88 -8.88
N ASN A 176 9.48 10.00 -8.23
CA ASN A 176 10.10 10.05 -6.91
C ASN A 176 9.45 11.11 -6.00
N ILE A 177 8.16 10.95 -5.72
CA ILE A 177 7.47 11.75 -4.70
C ILE A 177 8.06 11.40 -3.35
N LYS A 178 8.90 12.30 -2.83
CA LYS A 178 9.36 12.26 -1.44
C LYS A 178 8.30 12.96 -0.60
N VAL A 179 7.85 12.38 0.50
CA VAL A 179 7.01 13.09 1.48
C VAL A 179 7.84 14.11 2.28
N THR A 180 8.22 15.21 1.65
CA THR A 180 8.48 16.47 2.36
C THR A 180 7.16 17.25 2.43
N SER A 181 7.05 18.27 3.29
CA SER A 181 5.86 19.14 3.39
C SER A 181 5.49 19.86 2.07
N SER A 182 6.31 19.72 1.03
CA SER A 182 6.10 20.22 -0.33
C SER A 182 6.10 19.11 -1.38
N GLY A 183 6.50 17.89 -1.01
CA GLY A 183 6.85 16.83 -1.96
C GLY A 183 5.68 15.94 -2.35
N LEU A 184 4.60 15.90 -1.56
CA LEU A 184 3.30 15.39 -2.00
C LEU A 184 2.51 16.43 -2.81
N GLY A 185 3.04 17.65 -2.99
CA GLY A 185 2.49 18.64 -3.92
C GLY A 185 1.07 19.12 -3.61
N GLY A 186 0.67 19.13 -2.33
CA GLY A 186 -0.70 19.47 -1.92
C GLY A 186 -1.70 18.31 -2.04
N LYS A 187 -1.23 17.10 -2.38
CA LYS A 187 -2.04 15.90 -2.57
C LYS A 187 -2.23 15.07 -1.29
N GLU A 188 -1.62 15.49 -0.19
CA GLU A 188 -1.62 14.83 1.12
C GLU A 188 -3.05 14.48 1.56
N GLU A 189 -3.97 15.44 1.46
CA GLU A 189 -5.35 15.25 1.92
C GLU A 189 -6.09 14.19 1.10
N LEU A 190 -5.91 14.17 -0.22
CA LEU A 190 -6.53 13.19 -1.10
C LEU A 190 -6.04 11.79 -0.77
N VAL A 191 -4.71 11.63 -0.60
CA VAL A 191 -4.10 10.36 -0.24
C VAL A 191 -4.58 9.88 1.12
N LEU A 192 -4.59 10.76 2.13
CA LEU A 192 -5.06 10.42 3.48
C LEU A 192 -6.53 9.97 3.48
N LYS A 193 -7.40 10.67 2.74
CA LYS A 193 -8.81 10.28 2.57
C LYS A 193 -8.95 8.96 1.83
N GLY A 194 -8.18 8.73 0.78
CA GLY A 194 -8.19 7.47 0.03
C GLY A 194 -7.76 6.27 0.89
N LEU A 195 -6.68 6.43 1.67
CA LEU A 195 -6.20 5.39 2.59
C LEU A 195 -7.21 5.11 3.72
N GLU A 196 -7.83 6.16 4.26
CA GLU A 196 -8.88 6.02 5.27
C GLU A 196 -10.12 5.33 4.72
N ALA A 197 -10.59 5.74 3.54
CA ALA A 197 -11.74 5.11 2.88
C ALA A 197 -11.47 3.64 2.55
N ALA A 198 -10.26 3.31 2.09
CA ALA A 198 -9.84 1.92 1.89
C ALA A 198 -9.85 1.15 3.21
N GLN A 199 -9.28 1.69 4.28
CA GLN A 199 -9.27 1.07 5.61
C GLN A 199 -10.69 0.77 6.11
N LEU A 200 -11.61 1.74 6.04
CA LEU A 200 -13.00 1.57 6.47
C LEU A 200 -13.72 0.49 5.66
N LYS A 201 -13.48 0.43 4.34
CA LYS A 201 -14.07 -0.60 3.48
C LYS A 201 -13.50 -1.99 3.74
N LEU A 202 -12.21 -2.10 4.09
CA LEU A 202 -11.64 -3.37 4.54
C LEU A 202 -12.20 -3.78 5.90
N ASP A 203 -12.40 -2.85 6.84
CA ASP A 203 -13.04 -3.14 8.13
C ASP A 203 -14.51 -3.60 7.92
N GLU A 204 -15.26 -2.96 7.01
CA GLU A 204 -16.61 -3.39 6.59
C GLU A 204 -16.59 -4.78 5.94
N PHE A 205 -15.63 -5.05 5.05
CA PHE A 205 -15.45 -6.34 4.40
C PHE A 205 -15.17 -7.46 5.42
N LEU A 206 -14.33 -7.21 6.41
CA LEU A 206 -14.03 -8.18 7.47
C LEU A 206 -15.27 -8.49 8.32
N GLY A 207 -16.23 -7.56 8.43
CA GLY A 207 -17.49 -7.76 9.14
C GLY A 207 -18.46 -8.76 8.48
N PHE A 208 -18.16 -9.25 7.27
CA PHE A 208 -18.94 -10.35 6.65
C PHE A 208 -18.56 -11.74 7.18
N PHE A 209 -17.44 -11.86 7.91
CA PHE A 209 -16.90 -13.12 8.40
C PHE A 209 -17.13 -13.27 9.91
N ASP A 210 -17.04 -14.50 10.41
CA ASP A 210 -17.17 -14.77 11.83
C ASP A 210 -16.08 -14.03 12.65
N ASP A 211 -16.50 -13.34 13.71
CA ASP A 211 -15.61 -12.55 14.56
C ASP A 211 -14.45 -13.38 15.13
N SER A 212 -14.68 -14.66 15.46
CA SER A 212 -13.65 -15.55 15.98
C SER A 212 -12.53 -15.81 14.97
N THR A 213 -12.88 -16.02 13.69
CA THR A 213 -11.93 -16.21 12.60
C THR A 213 -11.13 -14.94 12.36
N VAL A 214 -11.82 -13.78 12.28
CA VAL A 214 -11.14 -12.49 12.08
C VAL A 214 -10.24 -12.15 13.26
N ALA A 215 -10.68 -12.38 14.50
CA ALA A 215 -9.90 -12.14 15.70
C ALA A 215 -8.64 -13.01 15.76
N LYS A 216 -8.73 -14.30 15.40
CA LYS A 216 -7.56 -15.19 15.28
C LYS A 216 -6.52 -14.63 14.32
N ILE A 217 -6.94 -14.17 13.13
CA ILE A 217 -6.03 -13.60 12.13
C ILE A 217 -5.43 -12.27 12.61
N LYS A 218 -6.24 -11.40 13.23
CA LYS A 218 -5.75 -10.14 13.83
C LYS A 218 -4.73 -10.41 14.94
N ALA A 219 -4.97 -11.40 15.79
CA ALA A 219 -4.05 -11.79 16.86
C ALA A 219 -2.70 -12.28 16.29
N LYS A 220 -2.74 -13.09 15.22
CA LYS A 220 -1.52 -13.53 14.53
C LYS A 220 -0.71 -12.36 13.97
N VAL A 221 -1.37 -11.41 13.30
CA VAL A 221 -0.70 -10.21 12.77
C VAL A 221 -0.11 -9.37 13.92
N GLN A 222 -0.85 -9.21 15.01
CA GLN A 222 -0.38 -8.51 16.21
C GLN A 222 0.85 -9.16 16.83
N GLU A 223 0.84 -10.48 17.01
CA GLU A 223 1.97 -11.25 17.53
C GLU A 223 3.21 -11.08 16.64
N GLU A 224 3.06 -11.18 15.32
CA GLU A 224 4.14 -10.95 14.36
C GLU A 224 4.69 -9.53 14.47
N ASN A 225 3.84 -8.52 14.70
CA ASN A 225 4.29 -7.14 14.90
C ASN A 225 5.04 -6.97 16.23
N GLU A 226 4.59 -7.62 17.30
CA GLU A 226 5.29 -7.60 18.58
C GLU A 226 6.65 -8.30 18.52
N LEU A 227 6.74 -9.42 17.80
CA LEU A 227 8.00 -10.10 17.52
C LEU A 227 8.93 -9.20 16.71
N ASN A 228 8.43 -8.55 15.65
CA ASN A 228 9.21 -7.59 14.87
C ASN A 228 9.74 -6.43 15.73
N VAL A 229 8.98 -5.95 16.71
CA VAL A 229 9.44 -4.90 17.64
C VAL A 229 10.49 -5.43 18.62
N LYS A 230 10.35 -6.66 19.10
CA LYS A 230 11.33 -7.30 20.01
C LYS A 230 12.65 -7.61 19.30
N GLU A 231 12.60 -8.06 18.05
CA GLU A 231 13.75 -8.42 17.23
C GLU A 231 14.42 -7.21 16.57
N PHE A 232 13.80 -6.03 16.64
CA PHE A 232 14.35 -4.83 16.05
C PHE A 232 15.63 -4.39 16.76
N ASP A 233 16.74 -4.37 16.03
CA ASP A 233 18.02 -3.87 16.52
C ASP A 233 17.96 -2.35 16.74
N ARG A 234 17.97 -1.95 18.02
CA ARG A 234 17.96 -0.54 18.44
C ARG A 234 19.20 0.23 17.99
N SER A 235 20.28 -0.46 17.62
CA SER A 235 21.47 0.19 17.03
C SER A 235 21.18 0.81 15.66
N LEU A 236 20.12 0.35 14.97
CA LEU A 236 19.69 0.85 13.66
C LEU A 236 18.75 2.06 13.75
N GLY A 237 18.54 2.64 14.94
CA GLY A 237 17.73 3.84 15.20
C GLY A 237 16.43 3.57 15.95
N ASP A 238 15.55 4.56 16.02
CA ASP A 238 14.24 4.44 16.68
C ASP A 238 13.19 3.77 15.76
N ILE A 239 12.27 3.02 16.35
CA ILE A 239 11.11 2.48 15.63
C ILE A 239 10.10 3.61 15.44
N ILE A 240 10.12 4.20 14.26
CA ILE A 240 9.29 5.37 13.92
C ILE A 240 7.81 5.00 13.71
N ASN A 241 7.49 3.73 13.46
CA ASN A 241 6.15 3.27 13.13
C ASN A 241 5.74 2.06 13.97
N LEU A 242 5.54 2.28 15.26
CA LEU A 242 5.00 1.25 16.15
C LEU A 242 3.52 1.01 15.85
N PRO A 243 3.05 -0.25 15.96
CA PRO A 243 1.63 -0.53 15.94
C PRO A 243 0.92 0.29 17.03
N PRO A 244 -0.35 0.70 16.81
CA PRO A 244 -1.15 1.30 17.88
C PRO A 244 -1.16 0.39 19.11
N PRO A 245 -1.20 0.94 20.34
CA PRO A 245 -1.66 0.15 21.46
C PRO A 245 -3.09 -0.32 21.14
N SER A 246 -3.30 -1.63 21.19
CA SER A 246 -4.60 -2.30 21.00
C SER A 246 -5.60 -1.95 22.08
#